data_AF-A0AA96FYG0-F1
#
_entry.id   AF-A0AA96FYG0-F1
#
_cell.length_a   1.000
_cell.length_b   1.000
_cell.length_c   1.000
_cell.angle_alpha   90.00
_cell.angle_beta   90.00
_cell.angle_gamma   90.00
#
_symmetry.space_group_name_H-M   'P 1'
#
loop_
_entity.id
_entity.type
_entity.pdbx_description
1 polymer ?
#
loop_
_entity_poly.entity_id
_entity_poly.type
_entity_poly.pdbx_seq_one_letter_code
_entity_poly.pdbx_strand_id
1 'polypeptide(L)'
;MNALDDLASAAVQLLSTAGTAAATSTGTAAATMVGDLIRSRLTGAGQGQTVAAFESAPQDPAAQAALHGALVAVLAADQPFVVYLTSVMPAPETTPESAQTAPANMASGGGVTVQGSRNKVRGNFAGRDQIINNIRKGDAKTLLLLALVVLVVLTLALYGGAELKGALAPEAGVPEPARIAWDAPAAETGKPLGVIGSVAVFEAEDVVGGRDVETGKVMWTYRPKGDAFTLRGLVDQTTQTVVVTEAAGDVLALDPETGKAVWTYTIPPQQHPLSSGSDLKLAGGTVYAAGFDKVVALTASTGSELWTWTRPDSTYDTINTIKTDGTTVLARGYGTHGNGDVFFALDAQNGRPLWQKNGHVPAAMAEGSVLIPGDGVTDVFTAATGQKRWTVPTTDSIDVYKDVVLVNHDASIEAWSLETGGNHWSLDFGLIGEPVQVGDLLIAQIHQYPSDIVAVDLHTGKVTWRQPGSLIGTLRGAPLIQVEGYTLHRLDPATGTSQWSFPVPEAILPMATPAQNWLLLTSMGLNAAGEPHEELERTYAVKTLF
;
A
#
# COMPACT_ATOMS: atom_id res chain seq x y z
N MET A 1 -5.81 8.34 32.18
CA MET A 1 -5.66 6.97 32.73
C MET A 1 -6.58 5.98 32.03
N ASN A 2 -7.82 6.34 31.64
CA ASN A 2 -8.75 5.39 31.01
C ASN A 2 -8.29 4.81 29.66
N ALA A 3 -7.75 5.60 28.72
CA ALA A 3 -7.47 5.10 27.37
C ALA A 3 -6.42 3.97 27.27
N LEU A 4 -5.36 4.00 28.09
CA LEU A 4 -4.35 2.94 28.12
C LEU A 4 -4.87 1.68 28.82
N ASP A 5 -5.73 1.87 29.81
CA ASP A 5 -6.39 0.80 30.57
C ASP A 5 -7.44 0.08 29.70
N ASP A 6 -8.19 0.85 28.91
CA ASP A 6 -9.17 0.38 27.93
C ASP A 6 -8.49 -0.42 26.81
N LEU A 7 -7.36 0.08 26.29
CA LEU A 7 -6.56 -0.62 25.28
C LEU A 7 -5.96 -1.93 25.81
N ALA A 8 -5.43 -1.91 27.04
CA ALA A 8 -4.91 -3.10 27.68
C ALA A 8 -6.02 -4.14 27.93
N SER A 9 -7.20 -3.69 28.36
CA SER A 9 -8.36 -4.55 28.58
C SER A 9 -8.86 -5.17 27.28
N ALA A 10 -8.97 -4.38 26.22
CA ALA A 10 -9.38 -4.86 24.90
C ALA A 10 -8.39 -5.91 24.35
N ALA A 11 -7.08 -5.69 24.52
CA ALA A 11 -6.06 -6.63 24.08
C ALA A 11 -6.11 -7.96 24.84
N VAL A 12 -6.25 -7.92 26.17
CA VAL A 12 -6.39 -9.14 26.99
C VAL A 12 -7.68 -9.88 26.64
N GLN A 13 -8.77 -9.16 26.40
CA GLN A 13 -10.06 -9.75 26.00
C GLN A 13 -9.95 -10.43 24.64
N LEU A 14 -9.34 -9.79 23.64
CA LEU A 14 -9.09 -10.39 22.33
C LEU A 14 -8.31 -11.70 22.46
N LEU A 15 -7.19 -11.70 23.20
CA LEU A 15 -6.37 -12.89 23.39
C LEU A 15 -7.09 -14.00 24.16
N SER A 16 -7.91 -13.66 25.14
CA SER A 16 -8.71 -14.64 25.88
C SER A 16 -9.77 -15.29 24.99
N THR A 17 -10.44 -14.51 24.13
CA THR A 17 -11.48 -15.04 23.24
C THR A 17 -10.92 -15.94 22.14
N ALA A 18 -9.71 -15.68 21.65
CA ALA A 18 -9.04 -16.53 20.68
C ALA A 18 -8.60 -17.90 21.26
N GLY A 19 -8.37 -17.97 22.58
CA GLY A 19 -8.07 -19.22 23.28
C GLY A 19 -9.28 -20.16 23.42
N THR A 20 -10.50 -19.65 23.20
CA THR A 20 -11.72 -20.44 23.09
C THR A 20 -12.07 -20.58 21.62
N ALA A 21 -12.22 -21.80 21.11
CA ALA A 21 -12.38 -22.16 19.69
C ALA A 21 -13.66 -21.61 18.98
N ALA A 22 -14.19 -20.46 19.39
CA ALA A 22 -15.37 -19.79 18.86
C ALA A 22 -15.06 -18.51 18.06
N ALA A 23 -13.79 -18.17 17.82
CA ALA A 23 -13.42 -16.99 17.02
C ALA A 23 -13.59 -17.24 15.51
N THR A 24 -14.11 -16.25 14.78
CA THR A 24 -14.11 -16.21 13.31
C THR A 24 -12.67 -16.22 12.78
N SER A 25 -12.44 -16.64 11.53
CA SER A 25 -11.07 -16.70 10.95
C SER A 25 -10.30 -15.38 11.05
N THR A 26 -11.02 -14.25 10.96
CA THR A 26 -10.47 -12.88 11.12
C THR A 26 -10.10 -12.57 12.57
N GLY A 27 -10.89 -13.04 13.55
CA GLY A 27 -10.60 -12.88 14.97
C GLY A 27 -9.35 -13.65 15.41
N THR A 28 -9.12 -14.83 14.84
CA THR A 28 -7.93 -15.65 15.11
C THR A 28 -6.64 -15.02 14.56
N ALA A 29 -6.68 -14.45 13.35
CA ALA A 29 -5.53 -13.76 12.75
C ALA A 29 -5.15 -12.48 13.54
N ALA A 30 -6.12 -11.64 13.89
CA ALA A 30 -5.88 -10.43 14.68
C ALA A 30 -5.35 -10.77 16.08
N ALA A 31 -5.93 -11.77 16.75
CA ALA A 31 -5.45 -12.22 18.05
C ALA A 31 -4.04 -12.83 18.00
N THR A 32 -3.66 -13.49 16.90
CA THR A 32 -2.31 -14.06 16.73
C THR A 32 -1.29 -12.93 16.59
N MET A 33 -1.57 -11.94 15.73
CA MET A 33 -0.71 -10.77 15.53
C MET A 33 -0.56 -9.93 16.81
N VAL A 34 -1.67 -9.65 17.50
CA VAL A 34 -1.66 -8.95 18.79
C VAL A 34 -0.92 -9.76 19.86
N GLY A 35 -1.09 -11.08 19.87
CA GLY A 35 -0.43 -11.99 20.81
C GLY A 35 1.08 -12.05 20.63
N ASP A 36 1.55 -12.18 19.38
CA ASP A 36 2.97 -12.19 19.04
C ASP A 36 3.65 -10.85 19.38
N LEU A 37 2.95 -9.74 19.11
CA LEU A 37 3.40 -8.41 19.42
C LEU A 37 3.54 -8.20 20.94
N ILE A 38 2.51 -8.56 21.71
CA ILE A 38 2.49 -8.48 23.17
C ILE A 38 3.58 -9.37 23.77
N ARG A 39 3.73 -10.61 23.27
CA ARG A 39 4.77 -11.56 23.68
C ARG A 39 6.16 -10.98 23.46
N SER A 40 6.43 -10.47 22.26
CA SER A 40 7.74 -9.89 21.91
C SER A 40 8.11 -8.73 22.84
N ARG A 41 7.17 -7.81 23.08
CA ARG A 41 7.45 -6.61 23.89
C ARG A 41 7.54 -6.88 25.38
N LEU A 42 6.64 -7.69 25.95
CA LEU A 42 6.69 -8.04 27.36
C LEU A 42 7.89 -8.93 27.70
N THR A 43 8.29 -9.84 26.80
CA THR A 43 9.51 -10.64 26.99
C THR A 43 10.75 -9.76 27.00
N GLY A 44 10.84 -8.79 26.07
CA GLY A 44 11.90 -7.78 26.06
C GLY A 44 11.92 -6.86 27.29
N ALA A 45 10.77 -6.66 27.94
CA ALA A 45 10.63 -5.89 29.18
C ALA A 45 10.82 -6.73 30.46
N GLY A 46 11.23 -8.00 30.36
CA GLY A 46 11.44 -8.89 31.51
C GLY A 46 10.17 -9.50 32.11
N GLN A 47 9.02 -9.35 31.45
CA GLN A 47 7.70 -9.86 31.86
C GLN A 47 7.32 -11.18 31.17
N GLY A 48 8.30 -11.92 30.62
CA GLY A 48 8.04 -13.16 29.87
C GLY A 48 7.32 -14.26 30.67
N GLN A 49 7.52 -14.33 31.99
CA GLN A 49 6.80 -15.28 32.85
C GLN A 49 5.30 -14.96 32.94
N THR A 50 4.94 -13.68 32.93
CA THR A 50 3.54 -13.21 32.95
C THR A 50 2.82 -13.61 31.67
N VAL A 51 3.50 -13.50 30.52
CA VAL A 51 2.96 -13.93 29.22
C VAL A 51 2.77 -15.45 29.19
N ALA A 52 3.78 -16.22 29.61
CA ALA A 52 3.71 -17.68 29.63
C ALA A 52 2.59 -18.21 30.57
N ALA A 53 2.38 -17.55 31.71
CA ALA A 53 1.30 -17.90 32.63
C ALA A 53 -0.08 -17.69 31.98
N PHE A 54 -0.29 -16.56 31.29
CA PHE A 54 -1.52 -16.31 30.55
C PHE A 54 -1.75 -17.31 29.41
N GLU A 55 -0.72 -17.63 28.61
CA GLU A 55 -0.83 -18.58 27.51
C GLU A 55 -1.19 -20.00 27.98
N SER A 56 -0.72 -20.39 29.16
CA SER A 56 -1.04 -21.69 29.75
C SER A 56 -2.49 -21.78 30.26
N ALA A 57 -3.09 -20.65 30.64
CA ALA A 57 -4.46 -20.57 31.16
C ALA A 57 -5.15 -19.25 30.76
N PRO A 58 -5.54 -19.05 29.48
CA PRO A 58 -6.05 -17.77 28.98
C PRO A 58 -7.40 -17.34 29.58
N GLN A 59 -8.11 -18.29 30.22
CA GLN A 59 -9.40 -18.09 30.88
C GLN A 59 -9.28 -17.86 32.40
N ASP A 60 -8.08 -17.95 32.98
CA ASP A 60 -7.88 -17.70 34.40
C ASP A 60 -7.90 -16.18 34.68
N PRO A 61 -8.85 -15.67 35.50
CA PRO A 61 -8.92 -14.25 35.85
C PRO A 61 -7.63 -13.70 36.48
N ALA A 62 -6.90 -14.53 37.22
CA ALA A 62 -5.63 -14.11 37.82
C ALA A 62 -4.54 -13.90 36.76
N ALA A 63 -4.49 -14.75 35.73
CA ALA A 63 -3.56 -14.64 34.63
C ALA A 63 -3.92 -13.46 33.69
N GLN A 64 -5.21 -13.22 33.45
CA GLN A 64 -5.70 -12.05 32.71
C GLN A 64 -5.35 -10.73 33.41
N ALA A 65 -5.57 -10.64 34.72
CA ALA A 65 -5.23 -9.45 35.50
C ALA A 65 -3.71 -9.19 35.55
N ALA A 66 -2.91 -10.24 35.65
CA ALA A 66 -1.45 -10.13 35.63
C ALA A 66 -0.94 -9.62 34.27
N LEU A 67 -1.47 -10.15 33.17
CA LEU A 67 -1.13 -9.70 31.82
C LEU A 67 -1.56 -8.24 31.58
N HIS A 68 -2.78 -7.88 31.99
CA HIS A 68 -3.30 -6.51 31.91
C HIS A 68 -2.38 -5.52 32.62
N GLY A 69 -2.02 -5.78 33.88
CA GLY A 69 -1.14 -4.91 34.67
C GLY A 69 0.25 -4.76 34.06
N ALA A 70 0.83 -5.84 33.53
CA ALA A 70 2.12 -5.79 32.85
C ALA A 70 2.05 -4.98 31.54
N LEU A 71 0.94 -5.09 30.80
CA LEU A 71 0.72 -4.37 29.56
C LEU A 71 0.53 -2.87 29.79
N VAL A 72 -0.25 -2.47 30.82
CA VAL A 72 -0.40 -1.06 31.21
C VAL A 72 0.94 -0.43 31.56
N ALA A 73 1.82 -1.15 32.26
CA ALA A 73 3.15 -0.66 32.62
C ALA A 73 4.04 -0.40 31.39
N VAL A 74 4.01 -1.29 30.39
CA VAL A 74 4.76 -1.13 29.14
C VAL A 74 4.16 -0.01 28.27
N LEU A 75 2.84 0.05 28.15
CA LEU A 75 2.13 1.09 27.38
C LEU A 75 2.36 2.49 27.95
N ALA A 76 2.49 2.62 29.28
CA ALA A 76 2.82 3.89 29.90
C ALA A 76 4.25 4.36 29.61
N ALA A 77 5.19 3.44 29.40
CA ALA A 77 6.61 3.72 29.16
C ALA A 77 6.98 3.88 27.68
N ASP A 78 6.11 3.43 26.76
CA ASP A 78 6.44 3.27 25.34
C ASP A 78 5.30 3.73 24.42
N GLN A 79 5.31 5.03 24.08
CA GLN A 79 4.30 5.65 23.21
C GLN A 79 4.31 5.10 21.76
N PRO A 80 5.47 4.83 21.12
CA PRO A 80 5.49 4.13 19.84
C PRO A 80 4.77 2.78 19.87
N PHE A 81 4.92 2.02 20.97
CA PHE A 81 4.20 0.77 21.16
C PHE A 81 2.70 0.95 21.32
N VAL A 82 2.23 2.02 21.99
CA VAL A 82 0.80 2.35 22.08
C VAL A 82 0.19 2.57 20.69
N VAL A 83 0.85 3.35 19.84
CA VAL A 83 0.40 3.61 18.45
C VAL A 83 0.35 2.31 17.66
N TYR A 84 1.39 1.49 17.78
CA TYR A 84 1.49 0.24 17.03
C TYR A 84 0.44 -0.79 17.50
N LEU A 85 0.29 -0.99 18.81
CA LEU A 85 -0.75 -1.88 19.36
C LEU A 85 -2.15 -1.43 18.95
N THR A 86 -2.42 -0.11 18.99
CA THR A 86 -3.72 0.44 18.56
C THR A 86 -3.99 0.19 17.07
N SER A 87 -2.97 0.24 16.21
CA SER A 87 -3.11 0.03 14.77
C SER A 87 -3.44 -1.41 14.37
N VAL A 88 -3.12 -2.39 15.23
CA VAL A 88 -3.34 -3.82 14.97
C VAL A 88 -4.53 -4.38 15.74
N MET A 89 -5.10 -3.63 16.68
CA MET A 89 -6.30 -4.01 17.42
C MET A 89 -7.54 -3.90 16.52
N PRO A 90 -8.42 -4.92 16.50
CA PRO A 90 -9.67 -4.85 15.78
C PRO A 90 -10.57 -3.77 16.38
N ALA A 91 -11.31 -3.06 15.53
CA ALA A 91 -12.28 -2.07 15.99
C ALA A 91 -13.30 -2.76 16.91
N PRO A 92 -13.71 -2.13 18.03
CA PRO A 92 -14.68 -2.73 18.93
C PRO A 92 -15.95 -3.07 18.15
N GLU A 93 -16.35 -4.35 18.17
CA GLU A 93 -17.59 -4.78 17.52
C GLU A 93 -18.75 -3.99 18.12
N THR A 94 -19.37 -3.12 17.31
CA THR A 94 -20.69 -2.60 17.65
C THR A 94 -21.66 -3.75 17.53
N THR A 95 -21.93 -4.43 18.65
CA THR A 95 -22.96 -5.45 18.71
C THR A 95 -24.28 -4.81 18.27
N PRO A 96 -25.02 -5.39 17.30
CA PRO A 96 -26.35 -4.91 16.99
C PRO A 96 -27.21 -5.14 18.22
N GLU A 97 -27.62 -4.05 18.86
CA GLU A 97 -28.58 -4.10 19.94
C GLU A 97 -29.82 -4.85 19.45
N SER A 98 -30.11 -5.96 20.12
CA SER A 98 -31.26 -6.82 19.90
C SER A 98 -32.52 -6.00 19.64
N ALA A 99 -33.20 -6.29 18.53
CA ALA A 99 -34.48 -5.69 18.16
C ALA A 99 -35.51 -5.85 19.29
N GLN A 100 -35.61 -4.85 20.17
CA GLN A 100 -36.78 -4.62 20.98
C GLN A 100 -37.76 -3.79 20.17
N THR A 101 -38.85 -4.45 19.79
CA THR A 101 -40.04 -3.84 19.21
C THR A 101 -40.65 -2.82 20.17
N ALA A 102 -40.64 -1.55 19.77
CA ALA A 102 -41.45 -0.48 20.36
C ALA A 102 -41.75 0.61 19.31
N PRO A 103 -42.87 1.35 19.43
CA PRO A 103 -43.78 1.59 18.32
C PRO A 103 -43.50 2.85 17.49
N ALA A 104 -44.17 2.89 16.34
CA ALA A 104 -44.20 3.99 15.40
C ALA A 104 -44.40 5.37 16.05
N ASN A 105 -43.66 6.35 15.50
CA ASN A 105 -43.67 7.79 15.77
C ASN A 105 -42.80 8.25 16.94
N MET A 106 -41.59 8.75 16.65
CA MET A 106 -41.12 10.10 16.99
C MET A 106 -39.75 10.40 16.38
N ALA A 107 -39.58 11.66 15.95
CA ALA A 107 -38.53 12.23 15.11
C ALA A 107 -37.11 12.32 15.71
N SER A 108 -36.09 12.38 14.84
CA SER A 108 -35.23 13.57 14.56
C SER A 108 -34.10 13.16 13.58
N GLY A 109 -33.55 13.98 12.68
CA GLY A 109 -33.73 15.41 12.40
C GLY A 109 -33.30 15.75 10.96
N GLY A 110 -33.48 17.02 10.59
CA GLY A 110 -33.03 17.62 9.31
C GLY A 110 -34.17 18.09 8.40
N GLY A 111 -34.75 19.26 8.68
CA GLY A 111 -35.72 19.93 7.80
C GLY A 111 -35.68 21.45 7.97
N VAL A 112 -35.71 22.19 6.85
CA VAL A 112 -35.68 23.66 6.81
C VAL A 112 -37.03 24.21 7.31
N THR A 113 -36.99 25.14 8.26
CA THR A 113 -38.20 25.80 8.78
C THR A 113 -38.20 27.26 8.33
N VAL A 114 -39.27 27.70 7.64
CA VAL A 114 -39.49 29.11 7.28
C VAL A 114 -40.64 29.65 8.13
N GLN A 115 -40.40 30.71 8.90
CA GLN A 115 -41.40 31.30 9.79
C GLN A 115 -41.69 32.76 9.38
N GLY A 116 -42.88 33.01 8.84
CA GLY A 116 -43.37 34.35 8.46
C GLY A 116 -44.58 34.76 9.30
N SER A 117 -44.55 35.96 9.88
CA SER A 117 -45.54 36.39 10.90
C SER A 117 -46.83 37.01 10.36
N ARG A 118 -47.07 37.04 9.04
CA ARG A 118 -48.28 37.70 8.47
C ARG A 118 -48.87 37.08 7.19
N ASN A 119 -49.09 35.76 7.11
CA ASN A 119 -49.96 35.21 6.05
C ASN A 119 -50.74 33.96 6.47
N LYS A 120 -52.00 33.85 6.02
CA LYS A 120 -53.00 32.82 6.36
C LYS A 120 -52.77 31.47 5.65
N VAL A 121 -51.57 30.90 5.75
CA VAL A 121 -51.33 29.52 5.31
C VAL A 121 -50.65 28.78 6.46
N ARG A 122 -51.39 27.85 7.09
CA ARG A 122 -50.83 26.92 8.08
C ARG A 122 -50.56 25.59 7.38
N GLY A 123 -49.28 25.21 7.30
CA GLY A 123 -48.83 23.89 6.85
C GLY A 123 -47.30 23.78 6.94
N ASN A 124 -46.79 22.62 7.36
CA ASN A 124 -45.37 22.29 7.31
C ASN A 124 -45.04 21.77 5.90
N PHE A 125 -44.10 22.41 5.21
CA PHE A 125 -43.50 21.87 3.99
C PHE A 125 -42.16 21.24 4.36
N ALA A 126 -42.06 19.91 4.23
CA ALA A 126 -40.81 19.17 4.34
C ALA A 126 -40.53 18.52 2.98
N GLY A 127 -39.88 19.24 2.07
CA GLY A 127 -39.41 18.69 0.80
C GLY A 127 -38.12 17.91 1.04
N ARG A 128 -38.24 16.61 1.34
CA ARG A 128 -37.09 15.78 1.73
C ARG A 128 -36.44 15.01 0.60
N ASP A 129 -37.18 14.70 -0.48
CA ASP A 129 -36.70 14.16 -1.76
C ASP A 129 -37.93 13.93 -2.66
N GLN A 130 -38.24 14.87 -3.57
CA GLN A 130 -39.20 14.59 -4.64
C GLN A 130 -38.47 14.55 -5.98
N ILE A 131 -38.08 13.35 -6.39
CA ILE A 131 -37.89 13.03 -7.80
C ILE A 131 -39.30 12.93 -8.40
N ILE A 132 -39.70 13.95 -9.18
CA ILE A 132 -40.93 13.86 -9.98
C ILE A 132 -40.64 12.93 -11.16
N ASN A 133 -40.81 11.63 -10.95
CA ASN A 133 -40.91 10.70 -12.06
C ASN A 133 -42.29 10.83 -12.69
N ASN A 134 -42.30 10.99 -14.02
CA ASN A 134 -43.46 11.11 -14.91
C ASN A 134 -44.03 12.53 -15.13
N ILE A 135 -43.22 13.44 -15.68
CA ILE A 135 -43.78 14.56 -16.46
C ILE A 135 -44.21 14.01 -17.82
N ARG A 136 -45.47 13.59 -17.95
CA ARG A 136 -46.06 13.43 -19.29
C ARG A 136 -45.94 14.78 -20.00
N LYS A 137 -45.36 14.80 -21.20
CA LYS A 137 -45.28 15.99 -22.07
C LYS A 137 -46.61 16.76 -22.00
N GLY A 138 -46.57 18.00 -21.51
CA GLY A 138 -47.61 18.99 -21.79
C GLY A 138 -48.45 19.54 -20.64
N ASP A 139 -48.01 19.57 -19.38
CA ASP A 139 -48.71 20.41 -18.38
C ASP A 139 -47.96 21.71 -18.10
N ALA A 140 -48.26 22.73 -18.92
CA ALA A 140 -47.68 24.06 -18.85
C ALA A 140 -47.89 24.73 -17.48
N LYS A 141 -48.88 24.29 -16.69
CA LYS A 141 -49.17 24.85 -15.36
C LYS A 141 -48.15 24.44 -14.32
N THR A 142 -47.60 23.23 -14.40
CA THR A 142 -46.60 22.71 -13.44
C THR A 142 -45.23 23.36 -13.66
N LEU A 143 -44.86 23.60 -14.92
CA LEU A 143 -43.67 24.38 -15.27
C LEU A 143 -43.80 25.85 -14.85
N LEU A 144 -44.98 26.44 -15.01
CA LEU A 144 -45.25 27.80 -14.53
C LEU A 144 -45.13 27.90 -13.00
N LEU A 145 -45.58 26.88 -12.27
CA LEU A 145 -45.49 26.85 -10.81
C LEU A 145 -44.04 26.76 -10.33
N LEU A 146 -43.22 25.90 -10.94
CA LEU A 146 -41.79 25.76 -10.65
C LEU A 146 -41.01 27.02 -11.00
N ALA A 147 -41.28 27.62 -12.16
CA ALA A 147 -40.68 28.89 -12.55
C ALA A 147 -41.06 30.03 -11.58
N LEU A 148 -42.31 30.06 -11.10
CA LEU A 148 -42.75 31.04 -10.11
C LEU A 148 -42.05 30.86 -8.76
N VAL A 149 -41.84 29.61 -8.32
CA VAL A 149 -41.12 29.30 -7.07
C VAL A 149 -39.66 29.73 -7.17
N VAL A 150 -38.99 29.43 -8.29
CA VAL A 150 -37.60 29.87 -8.52
C VAL A 150 -37.52 31.40 -8.62
N LEU A 151 -38.47 32.05 -9.28
CA LEU A 151 -38.54 33.51 -9.38
C LEU A 151 -38.78 34.16 -8.01
N VAL A 152 -39.59 33.57 -7.15
CA VAL A 152 -39.84 34.02 -5.77
C VAL A 152 -38.59 33.88 -4.90
N VAL A 153 -37.86 32.76 -5.03
CA VAL A 153 -36.57 32.56 -4.31
C VAL A 153 -35.52 33.56 -4.79
N LEU A 154 -35.42 33.83 -6.10
CA LEU A 154 -34.51 34.82 -6.67
C LEU A 154 -34.89 36.26 -6.28
N THR A 155 -36.18 36.60 -6.25
CA THR A 155 -36.63 37.93 -5.81
C THR A 155 -36.42 38.15 -4.32
N LEU A 156 -36.55 37.11 -3.49
CA LEU A 156 -36.21 37.17 -2.06
C LEU A 156 -34.69 37.34 -1.82
N ALA A 157 -33.85 36.76 -2.67
CA ALA A 157 -32.39 36.94 -2.62
C ALA A 157 -31.94 38.34 -3.12
N LEU A 158 -32.64 38.92 -4.11
CA LEU A 158 -32.34 40.25 -4.67
C LEU A 158 -32.84 41.41 -3.80
N TYR A 159 -33.88 41.20 -2.97
CA TYR A 159 -34.40 42.19 -2.02
C TYR A 159 -33.89 41.98 -0.59
N GLY A 160 -32.58 41.71 -0.43
CA GLY A 160 -31.81 42.04 0.78
C GLY A 160 -32.30 41.50 2.14
N GLY A 161 -33.13 40.45 2.17
CA GLY A 161 -33.73 39.92 3.40
C GLY A 161 -33.18 38.57 3.88
N ALA A 162 -32.25 37.95 3.14
CA ALA A 162 -31.66 36.67 3.50
C ALA A 162 -30.14 36.67 3.24
N GLU A 163 -29.34 36.53 4.30
CA GLU A 163 -27.93 36.12 4.17
C GLU A 163 -27.89 34.61 3.89
N LEU A 164 -27.33 34.21 2.74
CA LEU A 164 -26.83 32.86 2.54
C LEU A 164 -25.51 32.73 3.30
N LYS A 165 -25.56 32.30 4.56
CA LYS A 165 -24.36 31.86 5.29
C LYS A 165 -23.95 30.48 4.77
N GLY A 166 -23.09 30.49 3.75
CA GLY A 166 -22.33 29.33 3.31
C GLY A 166 -21.22 28.97 4.31
N ALA A 167 -20.86 27.70 4.29
CA ALA A 167 -19.91 26.99 5.16
C ALA A 167 -20.42 26.78 6.60
N LEU A 168 -21.20 25.72 6.77
CA LEU A 168 -21.12 24.94 8.01
C LEU A 168 -19.65 24.56 8.19
N ALA A 169 -19.06 24.90 9.35
CA ALA A 169 -17.82 24.28 9.78
C ALA A 169 -17.99 22.76 9.67
N PRO A 170 -16.99 22.01 9.19
CA PRO A 170 -17.12 20.57 9.07
C PRO A 170 -17.48 20.01 10.45
N GLU A 171 -18.57 19.23 10.51
CA GLU A 171 -18.85 18.40 11.66
C GLU A 171 -17.60 17.56 11.93
N ALA A 172 -17.05 17.67 13.14
CA ALA A 172 -15.92 16.87 13.55
C ALA A 172 -16.28 15.39 13.39
N GLY A 173 -15.65 14.71 12.41
CA GLY A 173 -15.85 13.29 12.15
C GLY A 173 -16.43 12.93 10.77
N VAL A 174 -16.78 13.89 9.91
CA VAL A 174 -17.05 13.58 8.49
C VAL A 174 -15.72 13.64 7.72
N PRO A 175 -15.20 12.51 7.19
CA PRO A 175 -13.98 12.54 6.39
C PRO A 175 -14.16 13.46 5.17
N GLU A 176 -13.22 14.38 4.94
CA GLU A 176 -13.26 15.22 3.75
C GLU A 176 -13.18 14.34 2.50
N PRO A 177 -13.98 14.62 1.46
CA PRO A 177 -13.85 13.90 0.20
C PRO A 177 -12.44 14.06 -0.35
N ALA A 178 -11.96 13.03 -1.06
CA ALA A 178 -10.67 13.09 -1.72
C ALA A 178 -10.57 14.35 -2.62
N ARG A 179 -9.39 14.97 -2.66
CA ARG A 179 -9.15 16.15 -3.49
C ARG A 179 -7.75 16.16 -4.05
N ILE A 180 -7.61 16.72 -5.26
CA ILE A 180 -6.30 17.08 -5.80
C ILE A 180 -5.79 18.28 -4.99
N ALA A 181 -4.64 18.12 -4.34
CA ALA A 181 -3.97 19.20 -3.64
C ALA A 181 -3.17 20.06 -4.63
N TRP A 182 -2.49 19.40 -5.58
CA TRP A 182 -1.77 20.04 -6.67
C TRP A 182 -1.51 19.04 -7.80
N ASP A 183 -1.13 19.59 -8.94
CA ASP A 183 -0.66 18.86 -10.11
C ASP A 183 0.50 19.60 -10.79
N ALA A 184 1.40 18.85 -11.43
CA ALA A 184 2.56 19.39 -12.13
C ALA A 184 2.94 18.51 -13.33
N PRO A 185 3.65 19.01 -14.36
CA PRO A 185 4.17 18.16 -15.42
C PRO A 185 5.03 17.02 -14.85
N ALA A 186 4.85 15.80 -15.36
CA ALA A 186 5.59 14.62 -14.90
C ALA A 186 7.10 14.80 -15.14
N ALA A 187 7.47 15.43 -16.25
CA ALA A 187 8.86 15.78 -16.57
C ALA A 187 9.54 16.71 -15.53
N GLU A 188 8.77 17.51 -14.77
CA GLU A 188 9.31 18.38 -13.72
C GLU A 188 9.38 17.71 -12.34
N THR A 189 8.60 16.65 -12.14
CA THR A 189 8.49 15.96 -10.84
C THR A 189 9.35 14.71 -10.81
N GLY A 190 9.34 13.92 -11.88
CA GLY A 190 9.95 12.59 -11.93
C GLY A 190 9.01 11.50 -11.41
N LYS A 191 9.56 10.30 -11.28
CA LYS A 191 8.86 9.12 -10.74
C LYS A 191 8.56 9.32 -9.24
N PRO A 192 7.31 9.16 -8.78
CA PRO A 192 7.00 9.17 -7.36
C PRO A 192 7.65 7.98 -6.64
N LEU A 193 8.29 8.23 -5.50
CA LEU A 193 8.86 7.19 -4.62
C LEU A 193 8.01 6.97 -3.36
N GLY A 194 7.30 8.00 -2.89
CA GLY A 194 6.43 7.90 -1.71
C GLY A 194 6.22 9.24 -1.00
N VAL A 195 5.55 9.20 0.14
CA VAL A 195 5.39 10.36 1.03
C VAL A 195 5.93 10.01 2.42
N ILE A 196 6.72 10.90 3.00
CA ILE A 196 7.23 10.83 4.38
C ILE A 196 6.82 12.12 5.08
N GLY A 197 6.04 12.03 6.16
CA GLY A 197 5.51 13.21 6.86
C GLY A 197 4.77 14.15 5.90
N SER A 198 5.26 15.39 5.76
CA SER A 198 4.74 16.44 4.86
C SER A 198 5.36 16.43 3.46
N VAL A 199 6.23 15.47 3.13
CA VAL A 199 7.05 15.53 1.92
C VAL A 199 6.74 14.39 0.97
N ALA A 200 6.35 14.74 -0.26
CA ALA A 200 6.32 13.83 -1.39
C ALA A 200 7.69 13.77 -2.05
N VAL A 201 8.21 12.56 -2.21
CA VAL A 201 9.57 12.28 -2.70
C VAL A 201 9.49 11.75 -4.13
N PHE A 202 10.33 12.28 -5.00
CA PHE A 202 10.39 11.91 -6.41
C PHE A 202 11.82 11.63 -6.87
N GLU A 203 11.96 10.72 -7.83
CA GLU A 203 13.20 10.36 -8.51
C GLU A 203 13.11 10.76 -9.99
N ALA A 204 14.05 11.58 -10.45
CA ALA A 204 14.30 11.78 -11.87
C ALA A 204 15.71 11.28 -12.21
N GLU A 205 16.12 11.41 -13.47
CA GLU A 205 17.37 10.81 -13.99
C GLU A 205 18.61 11.19 -13.16
N ASP A 206 18.79 12.48 -12.85
CA ASP A 206 19.96 13.04 -12.15
C ASP A 206 19.65 13.65 -10.78
N VAL A 207 18.39 13.62 -10.35
CA VAL A 207 17.96 14.21 -9.07
C VAL A 207 17.00 13.33 -8.29
N VAL A 208 17.11 13.41 -6.96
CA VAL A 208 16.01 13.08 -6.05
C VAL A 208 15.50 14.38 -5.45
N GLY A 209 14.18 14.56 -5.39
CA GLY A 209 13.55 15.79 -4.93
C GLY A 209 12.49 15.56 -3.88
N GLY A 210 12.32 16.56 -3.00
CA GLY A 210 11.23 16.63 -2.05
C GLY A 210 10.35 17.83 -2.33
N ARG A 211 9.04 17.59 -2.36
CA ARG A 211 8.02 18.61 -2.51
C ARG A 211 7.07 18.55 -1.32
N ASP A 212 6.60 19.72 -0.89
CA ASP A 212 5.53 19.79 0.10
C ASP A 212 4.30 19.09 -0.48
N VAL A 213 3.82 18.07 0.19
CA VAL A 213 2.78 17.18 -0.33
C VAL A 213 1.43 17.88 -0.48
N GLU A 214 1.21 19.00 0.21
CA GLU A 214 -0.05 19.75 0.18
C GLU A 214 -0.05 20.86 -0.88
N THR A 215 1.11 21.44 -1.19
CA THR A 215 1.22 22.61 -2.08
C THR A 215 2.00 22.34 -3.36
N GLY A 216 2.75 21.24 -3.44
CA GLY A 216 3.58 20.86 -4.59
C GLY A 216 4.86 21.67 -4.72
N LYS A 217 5.08 22.62 -3.81
CA LYS A 217 6.27 23.47 -3.79
C LYS A 217 7.52 22.63 -3.55
N VAL A 218 8.53 22.82 -4.40
CA VAL A 218 9.84 22.22 -4.20
C VAL A 218 10.44 22.71 -2.87
N MET A 219 10.73 21.77 -1.97
CA MET A 219 11.38 22.02 -0.69
C MET A 219 12.89 21.88 -0.83
N TRP A 220 13.32 20.84 -1.54
CA TRP A 220 14.73 20.56 -1.79
C TRP A 220 14.91 19.72 -3.06
N THR A 221 16.14 19.74 -3.56
CA THR A 221 16.60 18.90 -4.66
C THR A 221 17.99 18.42 -4.32
N TYR A 222 18.21 17.12 -4.40
CA TYR A 222 19.48 16.47 -4.20
C TYR A 222 20.04 16.02 -5.55
N ARG A 223 21.20 16.56 -5.91
CA ARG A 223 22.03 16.04 -7.01
C ARG A 223 23.19 15.28 -6.41
N PRO A 224 23.35 13.97 -6.70
CA PRO A 224 24.53 13.23 -6.32
C PRO A 224 25.78 13.85 -6.90
N LYS A 225 26.90 13.64 -6.20
CA LYS A 225 28.20 14.08 -6.72
C LYS A 225 28.67 13.15 -7.83
N GLY A 226 29.22 13.76 -8.89
CA GLY A 226 29.77 13.06 -10.06
C GLY A 226 28.72 12.77 -11.13
N ASP A 227 29.18 12.19 -12.24
CA ASP A 227 28.33 11.81 -13.36
C ASP A 227 27.60 10.50 -13.02
N ALA A 228 26.54 10.59 -12.21
CA ALA A 228 25.66 9.46 -11.96
C ALA A 228 24.81 9.21 -13.22
N PHE A 229 24.94 8.03 -13.84
CA PHE A 229 24.17 7.69 -15.03
C PHE A 229 22.72 7.29 -14.74
N THR A 230 22.45 6.77 -13.54
CA THR A 230 21.10 6.43 -13.08
C THR A 230 21.06 6.51 -11.56
N LEU A 231 20.17 7.35 -11.04
CA LEU A 231 19.85 7.37 -9.63
C LEU A 231 18.86 6.28 -9.26
N ARG A 232 18.97 5.80 -8.01
CA ARG A 232 17.97 4.96 -7.37
C ARG A 232 17.73 5.49 -5.97
N GLY A 233 16.48 5.79 -5.67
CA GLY A 233 16.02 6.17 -4.35
C GLY A 233 15.02 5.17 -3.79
N LEU A 234 14.99 5.04 -2.47
CA LEU A 234 13.87 4.42 -1.77
C LEU A 234 13.48 5.26 -0.55
N VAL A 235 12.22 5.11 -0.15
CA VAL A 235 11.67 5.73 1.05
C VAL A 235 11.69 4.70 2.18
N ASP A 236 12.38 5.01 3.29
CA ASP A 236 12.32 4.24 4.52
C ASP A 236 11.30 4.86 5.48
N GLN A 237 10.12 4.25 5.55
CA GLN A 237 9.04 4.65 6.45
C GLN A 237 9.37 4.41 7.94
N THR A 238 10.29 3.52 8.26
CA THR A 238 10.64 3.19 9.66
C THR A 238 11.56 4.25 10.25
N THR A 239 12.60 4.63 9.51
CA THR A 239 13.55 5.66 9.96
C THR A 239 13.13 7.06 9.55
N GLN A 240 12.09 7.19 8.72
CA GLN A 240 11.63 8.44 8.12
C GLN A 240 12.76 9.13 7.33
N THR A 241 13.43 8.37 6.46
CA THR A 241 14.52 8.88 5.62
C THR A 241 14.34 8.50 4.15
N VAL A 242 15.03 9.22 3.26
CA VAL A 242 15.14 8.87 1.84
C VAL A 242 16.54 8.31 1.58
N VAL A 243 16.64 7.05 1.21
CA VAL A 243 17.93 6.40 0.94
C VAL A 243 18.24 6.50 -0.55
N VAL A 244 19.45 6.96 -0.90
CA VAL A 244 19.91 7.17 -2.28
C VAL A 244 21.33 6.64 -2.48
N THR A 245 21.69 6.35 -3.72
CA THR A 245 23.06 6.04 -4.14
C THR A 245 23.72 7.21 -4.88
N GLU A 246 25.04 7.38 -4.73
CA GLU A 246 25.83 8.31 -5.55
C GLU A 246 26.59 7.62 -6.68
N ALA A 247 27.11 8.42 -7.62
CA ALA A 247 27.89 7.93 -8.77
C ALA A 247 29.11 7.08 -8.36
N ALA A 248 29.74 7.42 -7.23
CA ALA A 248 30.89 6.68 -6.69
C ALA A 248 30.48 5.38 -5.98
N GLY A 249 29.19 5.10 -5.86
CA GLY A 249 28.63 3.98 -5.11
C GLY A 249 28.36 4.28 -3.63
N ASP A 250 28.64 5.49 -3.16
CA ASP A 250 28.29 5.89 -1.79
C ASP A 250 26.78 5.78 -1.56
N VAL A 251 26.39 5.46 -0.32
CA VAL A 251 24.98 5.35 0.07
C VAL A 251 24.68 6.40 1.12
N LEU A 252 23.59 7.13 0.96
CA LEU A 252 23.19 8.19 1.88
C LEU A 252 21.74 7.99 2.31
N ALA A 253 21.44 8.34 3.56
CA ALA A 253 20.08 8.67 3.95
C ALA A 253 19.94 10.17 4.07
N LEU A 254 18.92 10.71 3.41
CA LEU A 254 18.56 12.11 3.43
C LEU A 254 17.39 12.33 4.39
N ASP A 255 17.46 13.44 5.11
CA ASP A 255 16.36 13.98 5.89
C ASP A 255 15.25 14.42 4.92
N PRO A 256 14.01 13.93 5.08
CA PRO A 256 12.95 14.15 4.11
C PRO A 256 12.48 15.60 4.05
N GLU A 257 12.67 16.40 5.10
CA GLU A 257 12.23 17.81 5.14
C GLU A 257 13.25 18.75 4.50
N THR A 258 14.53 18.40 4.55
CA THR A 258 15.63 19.29 4.15
C THR A 258 16.48 18.77 2.98
N GLY A 259 16.38 17.48 2.65
CA GLY A 259 17.21 16.83 1.64
C GLY A 259 18.68 16.68 2.03
N LYS A 260 19.04 16.95 3.29
CA LYS A 260 20.42 16.86 3.78
C LYS A 260 20.72 15.47 4.28
N ALA A 261 21.96 15.01 4.07
CA ALA A 261 22.40 13.72 4.59
C ALA A 261 22.31 13.66 6.13
N VAL A 262 21.57 12.68 6.63
CA VAL A 262 21.54 12.26 8.04
C VAL A 262 22.77 11.37 8.32
N TRP A 263 23.06 10.46 7.39
CA TRP A 263 24.27 9.65 7.39
C TRP A 263 24.76 9.42 5.97
N THR A 264 26.04 9.09 5.86
CA THR A 264 26.71 8.72 4.61
C THR A 264 27.60 7.53 4.87
N TYR A 265 27.41 6.48 4.07
CA TYR A 265 28.35 5.39 3.94
C TYR A 265 29.19 5.63 2.70
N THR A 266 30.49 5.83 2.90
CA THR A 266 31.46 5.97 1.81
C THR A 266 32.18 4.66 1.62
N ILE A 267 32.19 4.17 0.38
CA ILE A 267 32.92 2.94 0.05
C ILE A 267 34.41 3.16 0.31
N PRO A 268 35.10 2.28 1.05
CA PRO A 268 36.53 2.44 1.30
C PRO A 268 37.33 2.52 -0.01
N PRO A 269 38.30 3.44 -0.18
CA PRO A 269 38.99 3.69 -1.45
C PRO A 269 39.74 2.50 -2.05
N GLN A 270 40.03 1.47 -1.25
CA GLN A 270 40.69 0.25 -1.71
C GLN A 270 39.70 -0.78 -2.29
N GLN A 271 38.41 -0.48 -2.27
CA GLN A 271 37.35 -1.34 -2.78
C GLN A 271 36.83 -0.81 -4.12
N HIS A 272 36.37 -1.71 -4.98
CA HIS A 272 35.61 -1.33 -6.17
C HIS A 272 34.31 -0.60 -5.77
N PRO A 273 33.90 0.43 -6.54
CA PRO A 273 32.66 1.17 -6.28
C PRO A 273 31.45 0.28 -6.53
N LEU A 274 30.27 0.64 -6.01
CA LEU A 274 29.01 -0.04 -6.34
C LEU A 274 28.53 0.24 -7.80
N SER A 275 29.28 0.98 -8.63
CA SER A 275 28.91 1.34 -10.01
C SER A 275 27.59 2.14 -10.12
N SER A 276 27.39 2.84 -11.23
CA SER A 276 26.12 3.50 -11.54
C SER A 276 24.99 2.48 -11.73
N GLY A 277 23.81 2.72 -11.16
CA GLY A 277 22.63 1.85 -11.30
C GLY A 277 22.43 0.81 -10.20
N SER A 278 23.14 0.94 -9.08
CA SER A 278 23.01 0.07 -7.90
C SER A 278 21.57 -0.11 -7.45
N ASP A 279 21.12 -1.36 -7.34
CA ASP A 279 19.81 -1.69 -6.75
C ASP A 279 19.87 -1.49 -5.23
N LEU A 280 18.84 -0.85 -4.68
CA LEU A 280 18.66 -0.64 -3.25
C LEU A 280 17.48 -1.46 -2.77
N LYS A 281 17.66 -2.19 -1.67
CA LYS A 281 16.58 -2.87 -0.96
C LYS A 281 16.62 -2.56 0.52
N LEU A 282 15.44 -2.42 1.12
CA LEU A 282 15.26 -2.25 2.55
C LEU A 282 14.49 -3.46 3.08
N ALA A 283 15.06 -4.18 4.05
CA ALA A 283 14.36 -5.25 4.76
C ALA A 283 14.87 -5.38 6.20
N GLY A 284 13.96 -5.51 7.16
CA GLY A 284 14.30 -5.75 8.56
C GLY A 284 15.19 -4.68 9.22
N GLY A 285 15.12 -3.43 8.75
CA GLY A 285 15.99 -2.34 9.22
C GLY A 285 17.41 -2.36 8.64
N THR A 286 17.65 -3.16 7.60
CA THR A 286 18.90 -3.22 6.85
C THR A 286 18.70 -2.70 5.43
N VAL A 287 19.58 -1.79 5.01
CA VAL A 287 19.71 -1.35 3.62
C VAL A 287 20.74 -2.25 2.93
N TYR A 288 20.33 -2.92 1.86
CA TYR A 288 21.22 -3.67 0.98
C TYR A 288 21.46 -2.85 -0.29
N ALA A 289 22.72 -2.63 -0.62
CA ALA A 289 23.14 -1.96 -1.83
C ALA A 289 24.05 -2.89 -2.63
N ALA A 290 23.71 -3.12 -3.91
CA ALA A 290 24.50 -3.95 -4.82
C ALA A 290 25.14 -3.10 -5.89
N GLY A 291 26.30 -3.55 -6.34
CA GLY A 291 26.98 -2.79 -7.33
C GLY A 291 28.35 -3.28 -7.71
N PHE A 292 28.69 -3.15 -9.00
CA PHE A 292 29.91 -3.71 -9.58
C PHE A 292 30.12 -5.16 -9.12
N ASP A 293 31.06 -5.46 -8.24
CA ASP A 293 31.36 -6.80 -7.74
C ASP A 293 30.88 -7.03 -6.30
N LYS A 294 30.12 -6.11 -5.70
CA LYS A 294 29.85 -6.08 -4.26
C LYS A 294 28.38 -6.03 -3.90
N VAL A 295 28.12 -6.55 -2.71
CA VAL A 295 26.89 -6.32 -1.96
C VAL A 295 27.28 -5.83 -0.57
N VAL A 296 26.70 -4.71 -0.16
CA VAL A 296 26.93 -4.11 1.16
C VAL A 296 25.61 -4.11 1.91
N ALA A 297 25.63 -4.52 3.18
CA ALA A 297 24.52 -4.38 4.11
C ALA A 297 24.83 -3.31 5.15
N LEU A 298 23.93 -2.35 5.28
CA LEU A 298 24.04 -1.20 6.15
C LEU A 298 22.87 -1.16 7.14
N THR A 299 23.13 -0.71 8.36
CA THR A 299 22.06 -0.41 9.32
C THR A 299 21.26 0.79 8.82
N ALA A 300 19.95 0.65 8.57
CA ALA A 300 19.14 1.71 7.96
C ALA A 300 19.11 3.02 8.76
N SER A 301 19.17 2.93 10.11
CA SER A 301 19.13 4.10 10.98
C SER A 301 20.45 4.88 11.08
N THR A 302 21.60 4.26 10.74
CA THR A 302 22.93 4.88 10.96
C THR A 302 23.85 4.84 9.75
N GLY A 303 23.56 4.04 8.73
CA GLY A 303 24.47 3.78 7.62
C GLY A 303 25.69 2.93 8.00
N SER A 304 25.75 2.38 9.22
CA SER A 304 26.88 1.56 9.66
C SER A 304 26.92 0.23 8.90
N GLU A 305 28.08 -0.12 8.35
CA GLU A 305 28.31 -1.39 7.66
C GLU A 305 28.13 -2.57 8.63
N LEU A 306 27.23 -3.49 8.28
CA LEU A 306 27.05 -4.77 8.95
C LEU A 306 27.98 -5.81 8.34
N TRP A 307 28.02 -5.86 7.01
CA TRP A 307 28.92 -6.72 6.25
C TRP A 307 29.03 -6.24 4.81
N THR A 308 30.13 -6.64 4.17
CA THR A 308 30.36 -6.50 2.72
C THR A 308 30.75 -7.85 2.15
N TRP A 309 30.10 -8.24 1.06
CA TRP A 309 30.49 -9.38 0.25
C TRP A 309 31.06 -8.89 -1.07
N THR A 310 32.16 -9.49 -1.52
CA THR A 310 32.78 -9.23 -2.82
C THR A 310 32.80 -10.51 -3.63
N ARG A 311 32.35 -10.42 -4.87
CA ARG A 311 32.29 -11.50 -5.83
C ARG A 311 33.72 -12.02 -6.14
N PRO A 312 34.00 -13.33 -6.02
CA PRO A 312 35.35 -13.86 -6.18
C PRO A 312 35.91 -13.83 -7.62
N ASP A 313 35.04 -13.74 -8.64
CA ASP A 313 35.36 -13.96 -10.07
C ASP A 313 35.11 -12.73 -10.96
N SER A 314 35.00 -11.52 -10.40
CA SER A 314 34.69 -10.34 -11.21
C SER A 314 35.91 -9.86 -12.03
N THR A 315 35.94 -10.19 -13.32
CA THR A 315 36.81 -9.45 -14.24
C THR A 315 36.18 -8.12 -14.65
N TYR A 316 34.86 -8.04 -14.92
CA TYR A 316 34.15 -6.77 -15.21
C TYR A 316 32.61 -6.82 -15.02
N ASP A 317 32.06 -7.83 -14.34
CA ASP A 317 30.60 -8.05 -14.33
C ASP A 317 29.90 -7.39 -13.14
N THR A 318 28.88 -6.58 -13.43
CA THR A 318 28.12 -5.81 -12.45
C THR A 318 27.01 -6.64 -11.78
N ILE A 319 26.86 -6.47 -10.47
CA ILE A 319 25.70 -6.92 -9.70
C ILE A 319 24.63 -5.84 -9.83
N ASN A 320 23.55 -6.14 -10.54
CA ASN A 320 22.55 -5.14 -10.94
C ASN A 320 21.20 -5.30 -10.23
N THR A 321 20.96 -6.40 -9.52
CA THR A 321 19.75 -6.54 -8.71
C THR A 321 19.97 -7.34 -7.45
N ILE A 322 19.27 -6.92 -6.39
CA ILE A 322 19.14 -7.64 -5.13
C ILE A 322 17.67 -7.95 -4.88
N LYS A 323 17.41 -9.16 -4.40
CA LYS A 323 16.17 -9.49 -3.70
C LYS A 323 16.49 -9.97 -2.28
N THR A 324 15.61 -9.75 -1.31
CA THR A 324 15.78 -10.28 0.05
C THR A 324 14.44 -10.61 0.70
N ASP A 325 14.40 -11.69 1.49
CA ASP A 325 13.29 -12.03 2.39
C ASP A 325 13.64 -11.72 3.87
N GLY A 326 14.74 -11.00 4.10
CA GLY A 326 15.28 -10.70 5.43
C GLY A 326 16.19 -11.78 6.02
N THR A 327 16.20 -12.99 5.47
CA THR A 327 17.08 -14.10 5.90
C THR A 327 18.13 -14.44 4.86
N THR A 328 17.77 -14.32 3.58
CA THR A 328 18.63 -14.55 2.42
C THR A 328 18.66 -13.31 1.55
N VAL A 329 19.82 -12.99 0.98
CA VAL A 329 20.00 -11.96 -0.03
C VAL A 329 20.38 -12.65 -1.34
N LEU A 330 19.54 -12.49 -2.35
CA LEU A 330 19.79 -12.99 -3.70
C LEU A 330 20.36 -11.85 -4.54
N ALA A 331 21.64 -11.96 -4.90
CA ALA A 331 22.35 -11.03 -5.76
C ALA A 331 22.53 -11.63 -7.16
N ARG A 332 22.22 -10.85 -8.19
CA ARG A 332 22.42 -11.24 -9.60
C ARG A 332 23.59 -10.46 -10.19
N GLY A 333 24.55 -11.18 -10.75
CA GLY A 333 25.56 -10.62 -11.66
C GLY A 333 25.46 -11.24 -13.05
N TYR A 334 26.06 -10.59 -14.04
CA TYR A 334 26.24 -11.21 -15.36
C TYR A 334 27.26 -12.36 -15.29
N GLY A 335 27.01 -13.41 -16.07
CA GLY A 335 27.97 -14.49 -16.26
C GLY A 335 29.02 -14.14 -17.31
N THR A 336 30.24 -14.66 -17.12
CA THR A 336 31.31 -14.46 -18.10
C THR A 336 31.04 -15.29 -19.37
N HIS A 337 31.49 -14.78 -20.53
CA HIS A 337 31.52 -15.51 -21.81
C HIS A 337 30.17 -16.05 -22.31
N GLY A 338 29.05 -15.36 -22.04
CA GLY A 338 27.74 -15.73 -22.60
C GLY A 338 27.01 -16.85 -21.85
N ASN A 339 27.44 -17.19 -20.62
CA ASN A 339 26.85 -18.25 -19.80
C ASN A 339 25.57 -17.83 -19.03
N GLY A 340 24.82 -16.83 -19.53
CA GLY A 340 23.62 -16.32 -18.86
C GLY A 340 23.91 -15.53 -17.58
N ASP A 341 22.89 -15.33 -16.76
CA ASP A 341 23.01 -14.65 -15.46
C ASP A 341 23.50 -15.62 -14.37
N VAL A 342 24.20 -15.08 -13.38
CA VAL A 342 24.67 -15.81 -12.20
C VAL A 342 24.01 -15.23 -10.97
N PHE A 343 23.37 -16.10 -10.20
CA PHE A 343 22.73 -15.79 -8.93
C PHE A 343 23.59 -16.28 -7.76
N PHE A 344 23.80 -15.41 -6.80
CA PHE A 344 24.48 -15.67 -5.54
C PHE A 344 23.49 -15.48 -4.40
N ALA A 345 23.28 -16.51 -3.59
CA ALA A 345 22.57 -16.34 -2.33
C ALA A 345 23.57 -16.12 -1.21
N LEU A 346 23.31 -15.09 -0.41
CA LEU A 346 24.09 -14.70 0.74
C LEU A 346 23.21 -14.79 1.98
N ASP A 347 23.81 -15.16 3.11
CA ASP A 347 23.18 -15.05 4.42
C ASP A 347 22.95 -13.56 4.74
N ALA A 348 21.71 -13.16 5.02
CA ALA A 348 21.37 -11.76 5.24
C ALA A 348 22.01 -11.17 6.51
N GLN A 349 22.36 -11.99 7.50
CA GLN A 349 22.93 -11.53 8.76
C GLN A 349 24.43 -11.22 8.65
N ASN A 350 25.15 -11.95 7.79
CA ASN A 350 26.62 -11.89 7.77
C ASN A 350 27.26 -11.85 6.37
N GLY A 351 26.47 -11.89 5.30
CA GLY A 351 26.94 -11.80 3.92
C GLY A 351 27.69 -13.03 3.42
N ARG A 352 27.73 -14.14 4.17
CA ARG A 352 28.43 -15.35 3.73
C ARG A 352 27.72 -15.95 2.52
N PRO A 353 28.44 -16.32 1.45
CA PRO A 353 27.83 -16.98 0.32
C PRO A 353 27.32 -18.37 0.74
N LEU A 354 26.03 -18.61 0.49
CA LEU A 354 25.34 -19.87 0.75
C LEU A 354 25.44 -20.80 -0.46
N TRP A 355 25.18 -20.26 -1.66
CA TRP A 355 25.28 -20.99 -2.91
C TRP A 355 25.35 -20.05 -4.12
N GLN A 356 25.73 -20.62 -5.27
CA GLN A 356 25.81 -19.95 -6.56
C GLN A 356 25.15 -20.82 -7.63
N LYS A 357 24.39 -20.22 -8.55
CA LYS A 357 23.73 -20.89 -9.67
C LYS A 357 23.68 -20.01 -10.91
N ASN A 358 23.70 -20.63 -12.09
CA ASN A 358 23.39 -19.94 -13.34
C ASN A 358 21.88 -19.99 -13.60
N GLY A 359 21.36 -19.01 -14.32
CA GLY A 359 19.97 -18.99 -14.75
C GLY A 359 19.64 -17.80 -15.65
N HIS A 360 18.35 -17.61 -15.89
CA HIS A 360 17.81 -16.47 -16.62
C HIS A 360 17.01 -15.57 -15.67
N VAL A 361 16.69 -14.36 -16.13
CA VAL A 361 15.83 -13.40 -15.44
C VAL A 361 14.40 -13.42 -15.96
N PRO A 362 13.42 -12.99 -15.14
CA PRO A 362 13.55 -12.53 -13.75
C PRO A 362 13.52 -13.68 -12.72
N ALA A 363 14.44 -13.66 -11.75
CA ALA A 363 14.31 -14.54 -10.58
C ALA A 363 13.31 -13.95 -9.57
N ALA A 364 12.49 -14.80 -8.95
CA ALA A 364 11.56 -14.42 -7.88
C ALA A 364 12.01 -15.01 -6.54
N MET A 365 11.65 -14.37 -5.43
CA MET A 365 11.94 -14.88 -4.09
C MET A 365 10.81 -14.54 -3.13
N ALA A 366 10.34 -15.55 -2.40
CA ALA A 366 9.33 -15.42 -1.35
C ALA A 366 9.42 -16.63 -0.40
N GLU A 367 9.05 -16.45 0.87
CA GLU A 367 8.89 -17.54 1.85
C GLU A 367 10.06 -18.55 1.84
N GLY A 368 11.31 -18.05 1.91
CA GLY A 368 12.50 -18.90 1.92
C GLY A 368 12.74 -19.69 0.63
N SER A 369 12.16 -19.26 -0.48
CA SER A 369 12.17 -19.94 -1.77
C SER A 369 12.70 -19.03 -2.87
N VAL A 370 13.56 -19.53 -3.75
CA VAL A 370 14.05 -18.80 -4.93
C VAL A 370 13.61 -19.53 -6.19
N LEU A 371 12.99 -18.80 -7.12
CA LEU A 371 12.59 -19.27 -8.43
C LEU A 371 13.58 -18.73 -9.44
N ILE A 372 14.23 -19.62 -10.19
CA ILE A 372 15.19 -19.24 -11.23
C ILE A 372 14.68 -19.79 -12.56
N PRO A 373 14.24 -18.90 -13.48
CA PRO A 373 13.89 -19.30 -14.83
C PRO A 373 15.07 -19.92 -15.57
N GLY A 374 14.81 -20.97 -16.32
CA GLY A 374 15.71 -21.60 -17.28
C GLY A 374 15.06 -21.70 -18.66
N ASP A 375 15.47 -22.70 -19.45
CA ASP A 375 14.92 -22.91 -20.79
C ASP A 375 13.55 -23.62 -20.74
N GLY A 376 12.47 -22.85 -20.78
CA GLY A 376 11.08 -23.35 -20.83
C GLY A 376 10.55 -23.89 -19.49
N VAL A 377 11.33 -23.77 -18.43
CA VAL A 377 10.97 -24.20 -17.08
C VAL A 377 11.50 -23.23 -16.05
N THR A 378 10.86 -23.17 -14.89
CA THR A 378 11.38 -22.48 -13.71
C THR A 378 11.67 -23.48 -12.61
N ASP A 379 12.92 -23.47 -12.12
CA ASP A 379 13.34 -24.29 -11.00
C ASP A 379 13.14 -23.56 -9.68
N VAL A 380 12.60 -24.26 -8.68
CA VAL A 380 12.36 -23.72 -7.34
C VAL A 380 13.35 -24.32 -6.36
N PHE A 381 14.09 -23.45 -5.69
CA PHE A 381 15.15 -23.79 -4.76
C PHE A 381 14.80 -23.31 -3.35
N THR A 382 15.32 -24.00 -2.35
CA THR A 382 15.35 -23.50 -0.98
C THR A 382 16.37 -22.36 -0.90
N ALA A 383 15.96 -21.17 -0.49
CA ALA A 383 16.80 -19.96 -0.48
C ALA A 383 18.04 -20.12 0.40
N ALA A 384 17.93 -20.78 1.56
CA ALA A 384 19.05 -20.95 2.48
C ALA A 384 20.10 -21.97 2.01
N THR A 385 19.73 -22.97 1.20
CA THR A 385 20.61 -24.12 0.88
C THR A 385 20.89 -24.30 -0.60
N GLY A 386 20.09 -23.69 -1.47
CA GLY A 386 20.18 -23.86 -2.92
C GLY A 386 19.79 -25.25 -3.39
N GLN A 387 19.15 -26.05 -2.53
CA GLN A 387 18.62 -27.36 -2.92
C GLN A 387 17.37 -27.17 -3.77
N LYS A 388 17.37 -27.79 -4.96
CA LYS A 388 16.21 -27.82 -5.85
C LYS A 388 15.11 -28.64 -5.19
N ARG A 389 13.91 -28.07 -5.08
CA ARG A 389 12.72 -28.75 -4.56
C ARG A 389 11.92 -29.37 -5.70
N TRP A 390 11.58 -28.56 -6.70
CA TRP A 390 10.75 -28.97 -7.83
C TRP A 390 10.91 -28.00 -9.01
N THR A 391 10.21 -28.27 -10.11
CA THR A 391 10.25 -27.50 -11.37
C THR A 391 8.83 -27.30 -11.88
N VAL A 392 8.54 -26.13 -12.47
CA VAL A 392 7.28 -25.85 -13.19
C VAL A 392 7.58 -25.48 -14.64
N PRO A 393 6.78 -25.95 -15.62
CA PRO A 393 6.85 -25.44 -16.98
C PRO A 393 6.55 -23.95 -17.01
N THR A 394 7.37 -23.16 -17.71
CA THR A 394 7.17 -21.71 -17.78
C THR A 394 7.58 -21.24 -19.17
N THR A 395 6.60 -20.79 -19.95
CA THR A 395 6.83 -20.25 -21.30
C THR A 395 6.89 -18.73 -21.33
N ASP A 396 6.21 -18.09 -20.37
CA ASP A 396 5.99 -16.65 -20.36
C ASP A 396 6.42 -16.03 -19.02
N SER A 397 5.47 -15.59 -18.20
CA SER A 397 5.74 -14.88 -16.95
C SER A 397 5.43 -15.73 -15.72
N ILE A 398 6.23 -15.54 -14.67
CA ILE A 398 6.07 -16.24 -13.39
C ILE A 398 6.31 -15.25 -12.26
N ASP A 399 5.46 -15.32 -11.25
CA ASP A 399 5.59 -14.52 -10.03
C ASP A 399 5.13 -15.32 -8.80
N VAL A 400 5.40 -14.80 -7.61
CA VAL A 400 5.07 -15.47 -6.35
C VAL A 400 4.25 -14.56 -5.45
N TYR A 401 3.10 -15.05 -5.02
CA TYR A 401 2.18 -14.38 -4.11
C TYR A 401 2.00 -15.28 -2.87
N LYS A 402 2.56 -14.86 -1.72
CA LYS A 402 2.70 -15.70 -0.52
C LYS A 402 3.30 -17.09 -0.86
N ASP A 403 2.50 -18.13 -0.68
CA ASP A 403 2.80 -19.55 -0.84
C ASP A 403 2.32 -20.11 -2.19
N VAL A 404 1.94 -19.23 -3.13
CA VAL A 404 1.47 -19.60 -4.47
C VAL A 404 2.39 -19.03 -5.54
N VAL A 405 2.85 -19.91 -6.43
CA VAL A 405 3.55 -19.57 -7.67
C VAL A 405 2.53 -19.44 -8.77
N LEU A 406 2.43 -18.26 -9.36
CA LEU A 406 1.51 -17.96 -10.44
C LEU A 406 2.28 -17.95 -11.76
N VAL A 407 1.91 -18.86 -12.66
CA VAL A 407 2.39 -18.87 -14.05
C VAL A 407 1.32 -18.22 -14.89
N ASN A 408 1.68 -17.13 -15.58
CA ASN A 408 0.77 -16.38 -16.43
C ASN A 408 1.16 -16.55 -17.89
N HIS A 409 0.23 -17.11 -18.66
CA HIS A 409 0.27 -17.29 -20.11
C HIS A 409 -0.69 -16.29 -20.78
N ASP A 410 -0.59 -16.15 -22.10
CA ASP A 410 -1.43 -15.23 -22.88
C ASP A 410 -2.95 -15.43 -22.66
N ALA A 411 -3.39 -16.69 -22.51
CA ALA A 411 -4.80 -17.06 -22.45
C ALA A 411 -5.19 -17.85 -21.20
N SER A 412 -4.25 -18.08 -20.28
CA SER A 412 -4.52 -18.83 -19.06
C SER A 412 -3.56 -18.47 -17.94
N ILE A 413 -3.99 -18.72 -16.72
CA ILE A 413 -3.13 -18.70 -15.54
C ILE A 413 -3.19 -20.02 -14.81
N GLU A 414 -2.06 -20.39 -14.22
CA GLU A 414 -1.92 -21.57 -13.39
C GLU A 414 -1.32 -21.19 -12.04
N ALA A 415 -1.90 -21.70 -10.96
CA ALA A 415 -1.39 -21.54 -9.62
C ALA A 415 -0.81 -22.84 -9.10
N TRP A 416 0.39 -22.75 -8.53
CA TRP A 416 1.17 -23.87 -8.05
C TRP A 416 1.58 -23.63 -6.60
N SER A 417 1.64 -24.69 -5.80
CA SER A 417 2.10 -24.62 -4.41
C SER A 417 3.58 -24.26 -4.39
N LEU A 418 3.95 -23.17 -3.72
CA LEU A 418 5.36 -22.79 -3.56
C LEU A 418 6.16 -23.87 -2.81
N GLU A 419 5.53 -24.48 -1.80
CA GLU A 419 6.15 -25.52 -0.99
C GLU A 419 6.32 -26.82 -1.76
N THR A 420 5.22 -27.33 -2.35
CA THR A 420 5.18 -28.71 -2.86
C THR A 420 5.31 -28.84 -4.38
N GLY A 421 5.07 -27.77 -5.14
CA GLY A 421 5.00 -27.83 -6.60
C GLY A 421 3.77 -28.56 -7.15
N GLY A 422 2.75 -28.81 -6.32
CA GLY A 422 1.46 -29.31 -6.79
C GLY A 422 0.61 -28.19 -7.40
N ASN A 423 -0.11 -28.47 -8.49
CA ASN A 423 -1.07 -27.52 -9.07
C ASN A 423 -2.25 -27.32 -8.10
N HIS A 424 -2.56 -26.06 -7.79
CA HIS A 424 -3.73 -25.66 -7.02
C HIS A 424 -4.96 -25.54 -7.91
N TRP A 425 -4.85 -24.74 -8.98
CA TRP A 425 -5.93 -24.43 -9.91
C TRP A 425 -5.40 -23.81 -11.20
N SER A 426 -6.27 -23.73 -12.22
CA SER A 426 -6.05 -22.99 -13.46
C SER A 426 -7.29 -22.20 -13.86
N LEU A 427 -7.10 -21.08 -14.56
CA LEU A 427 -8.18 -20.26 -15.13
C LEU A 427 -7.90 -19.94 -16.60
N ASP A 428 -8.95 -19.89 -17.40
CA ASP A 428 -8.90 -19.73 -18.86
C ASP A 428 -8.87 -18.24 -19.29
N PHE A 429 -8.04 -17.45 -18.61
CA PHE A 429 -7.70 -16.08 -19.03
C PHE A 429 -6.27 -15.73 -18.59
N GLY A 430 -5.57 -14.93 -19.40
CA GLY A 430 -4.28 -14.34 -19.05
C GLY A 430 -4.42 -13.01 -18.32
N LEU A 431 -3.37 -12.59 -17.61
CA LEU A 431 -3.31 -11.34 -16.86
C LEU A 431 -2.51 -10.26 -17.60
N ILE A 432 -2.96 -9.01 -17.45
CA ILE A 432 -2.27 -7.80 -17.89
C ILE A 432 -1.69 -7.10 -16.67
N GLY A 433 -0.42 -6.71 -16.74
CA GLY A 433 0.25 -5.98 -15.68
C GLY A 433 0.49 -6.84 -14.43
N GLU A 434 0.89 -6.19 -13.34
CA GLU A 434 1.15 -6.86 -12.07
C GLU A 434 -0.12 -6.95 -11.22
N PRO A 435 -0.56 -8.17 -10.85
CA PRO A 435 -1.60 -8.38 -9.86
C PRO A 435 -1.29 -7.75 -8.50
N VAL A 436 -2.35 -7.39 -7.80
CA VAL A 436 -2.29 -6.95 -6.42
C VAL A 436 -2.72 -8.08 -5.50
N GLN A 437 -1.87 -8.44 -4.54
CA GLN A 437 -2.25 -9.35 -3.47
C GLN A 437 -2.80 -8.59 -2.25
N VAL A 438 -4.04 -8.92 -1.85
CA VAL A 438 -4.68 -8.43 -0.62
C VAL A 438 -5.11 -9.63 0.23
N GLY A 439 -4.31 -9.96 1.25
CA GLY A 439 -4.55 -11.18 2.02
C GLY A 439 -4.47 -12.41 1.11
N ASP A 440 -5.56 -13.17 1.02
CA ASP A 440 -5.68 -14.36 0.15
C ASP A 440 -6.41 -14.07 -1.17
N LEU A 441 -6.63 -12.79 -1.49
CA LEU A 441 -7.20 -12.39 -2.77
C LEU A 441 -6.10 -11.87 -3.69
N LEU A 442 -6.08 -12.40 -4.90
CA LEU A 442 -5.30 -11.89 -6.02
C LEU A 442 -6.22 -11.06 -6.91
N ILE A 443 -5.96 -9.76 -6.99
CA ILE A 443 -6.75 -8.81 -7.77
C ILE A 443 -5.95 -8.44 -9.01
N ALA A 444 -6.45 -8.78 -10.19
CA ALA A 444 -5.69 -8.68 -11.42
C ALA A 444 -6.53 -8.14 -12.57
N GLN A 445 -5.88 -7.46 -13.51
CA GLN A 445 -6.48 -7.09 -14.79
C GLN A 445 -6.31 -8.25 -15.77
N ILE A 446 -7.34 -8.55 -16.57
CA ILE A 446 -7.34 -9.70 -17.49
C ILE A 446 -7.28 -9.27 -18.96
N HIS A 447 -6.68 -10.12 -19.80
CA HIS A 447 -6.59 -9.97 -21.26
C HIS A 447 -7.95 -10.09 -21.95
N GLN A 448 -8.79 -9.07 -21.83
CA GLN A 448 -10.08 -8.95 -22.52
C GLN A 448 -10.31 -7.51 -22.98
N TYR A 449 -11.09 -7.31 -24.06
CA TYR A 449 -11.50 -5.98 -24.51
C TYR A 449 -13.04 -5.82 -24.42
N PRO A 450 -13.55 -4.80 -23.68
CA PRO A 450 -12.80 -3.95 -22.74
C PRO A 450 -12.20 -4.77 -21.58
N SER A 451 -11.15 -4.25 -20.93
CA SER A 451 -10.47 -4.96 -19.85
C SER A 451 -11.33 -4.99 -18.59
N ASP A 452 -11.31 -6.14 -17.94
CA ASP A 452 -11.94 -6.31 -16.63
C ASP A 452 -10.88 -6.57 -15.56
N ILE A 453 -11.25 -6.25 -14.33
CA ILE A 453 -10.56 -6.58 -13.11
C ILE A 453 -11.29 -7.72 -12.44
N VAL A 454 -10.55 -8.73 -12.01
CA VAL A 454 -11.06 -9.88 -11.27
C VAL A 454 -10.39 -9.95 -9.91
N ALA A 455 -11.12 -10.42 -8.90
CA ALA A 455 -10.52 -10.93 -7.68
C ALA A 455 -10.66 -12.45 -7.64
N VAL A 456 -9.53 -13.11 -7.50
CA VAL A 456 -9.40 -14.56 -7.44
C VAL A 456 -8.94 -14.93 -6.04
N ASP A 457 -9.62 -15.89 -5.42
CA ASP A 457 -9.10 -16.53 -4.22
C ASP A 457 -7.82 -17.29 -4.56
N LEU A 458 -6.71 -16.89 -3.93
CA LEU A 458 -5.36 -17.28 -4.29
C LEU A 458 -5.14 -18.79 -4.16
N HIS A 459 -5.81 -19.46 -3.23
CA HIS A 459 -5.61 -20.89 -2.97
C HIS A 459 -6.58 -21.78 -3.74
N THR A 460 -7.79 -21.29 -4.06
CA THR A 460 -8.84 -22.09 -4.72
C THR A 460 -9.10 -21.73 -6.17
N GLY A 461 -8.63 -20.58 -6.65
CA GLY A 461 -8.88 -20.10 -8.01
C GLY A 461 -10.30 -19.58 -8.22
N LYS A 462 -11.10 -19.50 -7.15
CA LYS A 462 -12.48 -19.02 -7.24
C LYS A 462 -12.49 -17.52 -7.52
N VAL A 463 -13.02 -17.14 -8.67
CA VAL A 463 -13.34 -15.73 -8.96
C VAL A 463 -14.46 -15.30 -8.01
N THR A 464 -14.16 -14.36 -7.12
CA THR A 464 -15.10 -13.85 -6.10
C THR A 464 -15.95 -12.71 -6.64
N TRP A 465 -15.37 -11.83 -7.43
CA TRP A 465 -16.05 -10.75 -8.14
C TRP A 465 -15.28 -10.32 -9.39
N ARG A 466 -15.96 -9.56 -10.24
CA ARG A 466 -15.46 -9.00 -11.49
C ARG A 466 -16.02 -7.60 -11.71
N GLN A 467 -15.19 -6.66 -12.14
CA GLN A 467 -15.55 -5.27 -12.40
C GLN A 467 -14.89 -4.78 -13.70
N PRO A 468 -15.57 -3.96 -14.53
CA PRO A 468 -14.92 -3.34 -15.68
C PRO A 468 -13.90 -2.30 -15.24
N GLY A 469 -12.79 -2.16 -15.97
CA GLY A 469 -11.82 -1.08 -15.73
C GLY A 469 -10.36 -1.52 -15.82
N SER A 470 -9.48 -0.63 -15.37
CA SER A 470 -8.03 -0.83 -15.28
C SER A 470 -7.57 -0.75 -13.83
N LEU A 471 -6.64 -1.63 -13.43
CA LEU A 471 -6.07 -1.64 -12.09
C LEU A 471 -4.94 -0.62 -12.07
N ILE A 472 -5.07 0.39 -11.21
CA ILE A 472 -4.14 1.53 -11.18
C ILE A 472 -3.10 1.39 -10.06
N GLY A 473 -3.41 0.60 -9.04
CA GLY A 473 -2.54 0.30 -7.91
C GLY A 473 -3.34 -0.06 -6.67
N THR A 474 -2.79 0.24 -5.50
CA THR A 474 -3.49 0.06 -4.23
C THR A 474 -3.50 1.35 -3.42
N LEU A 475 -4.43 1.44 -2.47
CA LEU A 475 -4.42 2.43 -1.40
C LEU A 475 -4.76 1.75 -0.08
N ARG A 476 -3.78 1.72 0.83
CA ARG A 476 -3.85 1.02 2.13
C ARG A 476 -4.28 -0.44 1.98
N GLY A 477 -3.62 -1.16 1.08
CA GLY A 477 -3.90 -2.58 0.84
C GLY A 477 -5.24 -2.86 0.16
N ALA A 478 -5.98 -1.85 -0.32
CA ALA A 478 -7.18 -2.06 -1.12
C ALA A 478 -6.94 -1.66 -2.58
N PRO A 479 -7.56 -2.34 -3.56
CA PRO A 479 -7.36 -2.05 -4.97
C PRO A 479 -7.94 -0.68 -5.33
N LEU A 480 -7.18 0.06 -6.14
CA LEU A 480 -7.62 1.27 -6.80
C LEU A 480 -7.81 0.95 -8.28
N ILE A 481 -9.03 1.09 -8.77
CA ILE A 481 -9.36 0.85 -10.18
C ILE A 481 -9.83 2.15 -10.84
N GLN A 482 -9.56 2.29 -12.13
CA GLN A 482 -10.16 3.31 -12.96
C GLN A 482 -11.23 2.68 -13.83
N VAL A 483 -12.47 3.12 -13.65
CA VAL A 483 -13.63 2.69 -14.45
C VAL A 483 -14.04 3.87 -15.34
N GLU A 484 -14.58 3.57 -16.52
CA GLU A 484 -15.00 4.51 -17.60
C GLU A 484 -15.28 5.96 -17.15
N GLY A 485 -14.74 6.95 -17.89
CA GLY A 485 -14.96 8.38 -17.62
C GLY A 485 -13.98 9.00 -16.62
N TYR A 486 -12.74 8.52 -16.58
CA TYR A 486 -11.65 9.02 -15.72
C TYR A 486 -12.03 9.11 -14.24
N THR A 487 -12.80 8.14 -13.73
CA THR A 487 -13.14 8.10 -12.31
C THR A 487 -12.33 7.01 -11.62
N LEU A 488 -11.60 7.37 -10.57
CA LEU A 488 -10.93 6.43 -9.70
C LEU A 488 -11.91 5.89 -8.67
N HIS A 489 -11.89 4.59 -8.47
CA HIS A 489 -12.67 3.89 -7.47
C HIS A 489 -11.72 3.12 -6.56
N ARG A 490 -11.85 3.32 -5.25
CA ARG A 490 -11.30 2.38 -4.28
C ARG A 490 -12.34 1.32 -4.02
N LEU A 491 -12.00 0.07 -4.30
CA LEU A 491 -12.92 -1.04 -4.05
C LEU A 491 -12.65 -1.67 -2.70
N ASP A 492 -13.72 -2.21 -2.12
CA ASP A 492 -13.60 -3.25 -1.10
C ASP A 492 -12.97 -4.50 -1.74
N PRO A 493 -11.82 -4.99 -1.24
CA PRO A 493 -11.16 -6.16 -1.82
C PRO A 493 -12.03 -7.41 -1.82
N ALA A 494 -12.91 -7.60 -0.83
CA ALA A 494 -13.68 -8.82 -0.67
C ALA A 494 -14.93 -8.85 -1.55
N THR A 495 -15.55 -7.69 -1.80
CA THR A 495 -16.82 -7.61 -2.53
C THR A 495 -16.72 -6.97 -3.91
N GLY A 496 -15.62 -6.25 -4.19
CA GLY A 496 -15.45 -5.47 -5.41
C GLY A 496 -16.33 -4.24 -5.48
N THR A 497 -17.02 -3.87 -4.39
CA THR A 497 -17.89 -2.69 -4.37
C THR A 497 -17.08 -1.42 -4.14
N SER A 498 -17.41 -0.36 -4.88
CA SER A 498 -16.81 0.96 -4.71
C SER A 498 -17.10 1.49 -3.30
N GLN A 499 -16.05 1.69 -2.50
CA GLN A 499 -16.12 2.32 -1.19
C GLN A 499 -16.13 3.85 -1.31
N TRP A 500 -15.36 4.37 -2.25
CA TRP A 500 -15.44 5.77 -2.69
C TRP A 500 -15.05 5.89 -4.15
N SER A 501 -15.45 6.99 -4.77
CA SER A 501 -15.00 7.37 -6.10
C SER A 501 -14.54 8.82 -6.13
N PHE A 502 -13.58 9.11 -7.00
CA PHE A 502 -13.02 10.44 -7.18
C PHE A 502 -12.75 10.68 -8.67
N PRO A 503 -13.33 11.74 -9.28
CA PRO A 503 -13.03 12.07 -10.66
C PRO A 503 -11.60 12.58 -10.76
N VAL A 504 -10.83 12.04 -11.71
CA VAL A 504 -9.54 12.57 -12.12
C VAL A 504 -9.67 13.24 -13.49
N PRO A 505 -8.80 14.22 -13.82
CA PRO A 505 -8.96 15.00 -15.04
C PRO A 505 -8.76 14.18 -16.33
N GLU A 506 -8.04 13.06 -16.23
CA GLU A 506 -7.60 12.25 -17.37
C GLU A 506 -7.24 10.81 -16.96
N ALA A 507 -6.86 9.99 -17.94
CA ALA A 507 -6.46 8.60 -17.71
C ALA A 507 -5.16 8.53 -16.90
N ILE A 508 -5.11 7.59 -15.96
CA ILE A 508 -3.98 7.42 -15.03
C ILE A 508 -3.20 6.17 -15.41
N LEU A 509 -1.88 6.25 -15.38
CA LEU A 509 -0.99 5.11 -15.58
C LEU A 509 -1.09 4.13 -14.40
N PRO A 510 -0.92 2.82 -14.63
CA PRO A 510 -1.02 1.79 -13.58
C PRO A 510 0.23 1.74 -12.68
N MET A 511 0.52 2.86 -12.01
CA MET A 511 1.71 3.06 -11.19
C MET A 511 1.45 4.03 -10.02
N ALA A 512 0.23 4.01 -9.48
CA ALA A 512 -0.10 4.84 -8.34
C ALA A 512 0.80 4.51 -7.14
N THR A 513 1.34 5.54 -6.50
CA THR A 513 2.18 5.42 -5.31
C THR A 513 1.35 5.82 -4.09
N PRO A 514 0.77 4.86 -3.35
CA PRO A 514 0.03 5.16 -2.14
C PRO A 514 0.94 5.55 -0.99
N ALA A 515 0.44 6.49 -0.19
CA ALA A 515 0.93 6.80 1.14
C ALA A 515 -0.27 6.96 2.07
N GLN A 516 -0.06 6.99 3.39
CA GLN A 516 -1.14 6.91 4.39
C GLN A 516 -2.40 7.72 4.03
N ASN A 517 -2.26 9.04 3.83
CA ASN A 517 -3.38 9.93 3.51
C ASN A 517 -3.24 10.57 2.12
N TRP A 518 -2.38 10.01 1.29
CA TRP A 518 -1.95 10.62 0.04
C TRP A 518 -1.82 9.58 -1.05
N LEU A 519 -2.11 10.00 -2.27
CA LEU A 519 -1.96 9.19 -3.46
C LEU A 519 -1.24 10.03 -4.51
N LEU A 520 -0.06 9.59 -4.91
CA LEU A 520 0.68 10.21 -6.01
C LEU A 520 0.36 9.43 -7.29
N LEU A 521 -0.16 10.14 -8.29
CA LEU A 521 -0.62 9.57 -9.55
C LEU A 521 0.13 10.21 -10.71
N THR A 522 0.38 9.44 -11.77
CA THR A 522 0.89 9.96 -13.05
C THR A 522 -0.14 9.69 -14.13
N SER A 523 -0.53 10.70 -14.89
CA SER A 523 -1.41 10.53 -16.04
C SER A 523 -0.69 9.99 -17.25
N MET A 524 -1.45 9.45 -18.20
CA MET A 524 -0.93 8.93 -19.46
C MET A 524 -0.59 10.02 -20.48
N GLY A 525 -1.07 11.25 -20.28
CA GLY A 525 -0.82 12.39 -21.18
C GLY A 525 -1.31 12.15 -22.61
N LEU A 526 -2.57 12.47 -22.92
CA LEU A 526 -3.12 12.21 -24.25
C LEU A 526 -3.08 13.46 -25.14
N ASN A 527 -2.64 13.29 -26.39
CA ASN A 527 -2.69 14.35 -27.40
C ASN A 527 -4.13 14.58 -27.91
N ALA A 528 -4.33 15.56 -28.79
CA ALA A 528 -5.67 15.88 -29.33
C ALA A 528 -6.32 14.73 -30.15
N ALA A 529 -5.54 13.75 -30.60
CA ALA A 529 -6.02 12.55 -31.27
C ALA A 529 -6.33 11.39 -30.28
N GLY A 530 -6.06 11.59 -28.98
CA GLY A 530 -6.24 10.58 -27.95
C GLY A 530 -5.09 9.57 -27.85
N GLU A 531 -3.93 9.88 -28.43
CA GLU A 531 -2.74 9.02 -28.38
C GLU A 531 -1.82 9.43 -27.21
N PRO A 532 -1.18 8.47 -26.51
CA PRO A 532 -0.23 8.75 -25.43
C PRO A 532 0.97 9.58 -25.88
N HIS A 533 1.39 10.54 -25.05
CA HIS A 533 2.51 11.42 -25.31
C HIS A 533 3.15 11.88 -23.98
N GLU A 534 4.40 11.45 -23.73
CA GLU A 534 5.09 11.64 -22.44
C GLU A 534 5.18 13.11 -22.00
N GLU A 535 5.38 14.06 -22.93
CA GLU A 535 5.45 15.49 -22.59
C GLU A 535 4.14 16.08 -22.04
N LEU A 536 3.03 15.37 -22.21
CA LEU A 536 1.71 15.76 -21.71
C LEU A 536 1.36 15.10 -20.37
N GLU A 537 2.20 14.19 -19.87
CA GLU A 537 1.97 13.53 -18.60
C GLU A 537 2.03 14.53 -17.44
N ARG A 538 1.15 14.32 -16.47
CA ARG A 538 1.05 15.13 -15.25
C ARG A 538 1.09 14.22 -14.03
N THR A 539 1.74 14.71 -13.00
CA THR A 539 1.72 14.12 -11.68
C THR A 539 0.73 14.86 -10.79
N TYR A 540 -0.13 14.11 -10.11
CA TYR A 540 -1.15 14.61 -9.19
C TYR A 540 -0.85 14.12 -7.77
N ALA A 541 -0.93 15.03 -6.79
CA ALA A 541 -1.05 14.64 -5.39
C ALA A 541 -2.51 14.72 -4.96
N VAL A 542 -3.09 13.57 -4.63
CA VAL A 542 -4.47 13.46 -4.18
C VAL A 542 -4.47 13.18 -2.68
N LYS A 543 -5.10 14.06 -1.91
CA LYS A 543 -5.33 13.88 -0.48
C LYS A 543 -6.51 12.94 -0.30
N THR A 544 -6.31 11.84 0.41
CA THR A 544 -7.33 10.85 0.72
C THR A 544 -7.53 10.81 2.23
N LEU A 545 -8.44 11.65 2.75
CA LEU A 545 -8.74 11.72 4.18
C LEU A 545 -9.79 10.65 4.51
N PHE A 546 -9.37 9.41 4.76
CA PHE A 546 -10.24 8.35 5.28
C PHE A 546 -9.54 7.55 6.36
#